data_AF-A0A662TQJ7-F1
#
_entry.id   AF-A0A662TQJ7-F1
#
_cell.length_a   1.000
_cell.length_b   1.000
_cell.length_c   1.000
_cell.angle_alpha   90.00
_cell.angle_beta   90.00
_cell.angle_gamma   90.00
#
_symmetry.space_group_name_H-M   'P 1'
#
loop_
_entity.id
_entity.type
_entity.pdbx_description
1 polymer ?
#
loop_
_entity_poly.entity_id
_entity_poly.type
_entity_poly.pdbx_seq_one_letter_code
_entity_poly.pdbx_strand_id
1 'polypeptide(L)'
;MGQYWLVVNLDKREYVHPHSIGSGLKLWEQVAAHPGTGTALVILCAAQREVRGGGDLEMHYREAKEVIGRWAGDRIAIVGDYAELEDLPEHFEADLIYDLCSSVDQIMENIK
;
A
#
# COMPACT_ATOMS: atom_id res chain seq x y z
N MET A 1 9.32 14.18 -16.70
CA MET A 1 8.43 13.68 -15.62
C MET A 1 8.22 12.20 -15.84
N GLY A 2 8.05 11.42 -14.77
CA GLY A 2 7.87 9.96 -14.83
C GLY A 2 6.66 9.54 -14.02
N GLN A 3 6.26 8.29 -14.19
CA GLN A 3 5.07 7.69 -13.58
C GLN A 3 5.19 7.58 -12.05
N TYR A 4 4.07 7.79 -11.36
CA TYR A 4 3.88 7.64 -9.93
C TYR A 4 3.14 6.33 -9.61
N TRP A 5 3.37 5.76 -8.44
CA TRP A 5 2.92 4.41 -8.10
C TRP A 5 2.36 4.32 -6.69
N LEU A 6 1.28 3.57 -6.52
CA LEU A 6 0.67 3.26 -5.24
C LEU A 6 0.62 1.75 -5.03
N VAL A 7 0.90 1.31 -3.81
CA VAL A 7 0.63 -0.07 -3.39
C VAL A 7 -0.83 -0.16 -2.95
N VAL A 8 -1.62 -1.01 -3.57
CA VAL A 8 -3.08 -1.11 -3.37
C VAL A 8 -3.51 -2.53 -3.02
N ASN A 9 -4.50 -2.62 -2.14
CA ASN A 9 -5.23 -3.84 -1.83
C ASN A 9 -6.58 -3.83 -2.56
N LEU A 10 -6.73 -4.71 -3.54
CA LEU A 10 -7.89 -4.77 -4.42
C LEU A 10 -9.12 -5.37 -3.72
N ASP A 11 -8.92 -6.21 -2.70
CA ASP A 11 -10.00 -6.83 -1.94
C ASP A 11 -10.62 -5.88 -0.93
N LYS A 12 -9.77 -5.11 -0.24
CA LYS A 12 -10.18 -4.21 0.85
C LYS A 12 -10.39 -2.76 0.41
N ARG A 13 -9.99 -2.41 -0.81
CA ARG A 13 -9.99 -1.03 -1.33
C ARG A 13 -9.19 -0.09 -0.44
N GLU A 14 -8.01 -0.56 -0.04
CA GLU A 14 -7.05 0.17 0.78
C GLU A 14 -5.79 0.43 -0.04
N TYR A 15 -5.03 1.46 0.32
CA TYR A 15 -3.74 1.74 -0.32
C TYR A 15 -2.74 2.31 0.68
N VAL A 16 -1.47 2.21 0.34
CA VAL A 16 -0.38 2.87 1.05
C VAL A 16 0.06 4.06 0.23
N HIS A 17 -0.16 5.26 0.75
CA HIS A 17 0.37 6.48 0.16
C HIS A 17 1.86 6.64 0.53
N PRO A 18 2.82 6.59 -0.43
CA PRO A 18 4.26 6.55 -0.13
C PRO A 18 4.76 7.72 0.72
N HIS A 19 4.30 8.95 0.47
CA HIS A 19 4.76 10.12 1.24
C HIS A 19 4.34 10.06 2.72
N SER A 20 3.24 9.37 3.05
CA SER A 20 2.77 9.24 4.43
C SER A 20 3.71 8.42 5.30
N ILE A 21 4.62 7.66 4.68
CA ILE A 21 5.65 6.86 5.33
C ILE A 21 7.07 7.26 4.90
N GLY A 22 7.24 8.48 4.37
CA GLY A 22 8.56 9.04 4.04
C GLY A 22 9.21 8.47 2.77
N SER A 23 8.43 7.85 1.87
CA SER A 23 8.91 7.31 0.60
C SER A 23 8.45 8.16 -0.58
N GLY A 24 9.25 8.22 -1.66
CA GLY A 24 8.87 8.93 -2.89
C GLY A 24 7.82 8.18 -3.72
N LEU A 25 7.19 8.86 -4.67
CA LEU A 25 6.11 8.28 -5.49
C LEU A 25 6.61 7.44 -6.67
N LYS A 26 7.85 7.62 -7.13
CA LYS A 26 8.36 6.84 -8.27
C LYS A 26 8.77 5.45 -7.84
N LEU A 27 8.59 4.47 -8.72
CA LEU A 27 8.87 3.06 -8.42
C LEU A 27 10.30 2.84 -7.88
N TRP A 28 11.30 3.50 -8.47
CA TRP A 28 12.69 3.41 -7.99
C TRP A 28 12.91 4.04 -6.62
N GLU A 29 12.24 5.16 -6.33
CA GLU A 29 12.31 5.83 -5.03
C GLU A 29 11.74 4.93 -3.93
N GLN A 30 10.67 4.18 -4.26
CA GLN A 30 10.06 3.20 -3.36
C GLN A 30 10.94 1.98 -3.10
N VAL A 31 11.56 1.43 -4.14
CA VAL A 31 12.51 0.31 -4.01
C VAL A 31 13.73 0.69 -3.17
N ALA A 32 14.22 1.92 -3.32
CA ALA A 32 15.41 2.39 -2.61
C ALA A 32 15.14 2.93 -1.19
N ALA A 33 13.88 3.17 -0.82
CA ALA A 33 13.52 3.74 0.48
C ALA A 33 13.57 2.69 1.60
N HIS A 34 14.26 3.01 2.70
CA HIS A 34 14.26 2.20 3.92
C HIS A 34 14.31 3.07 5.19
N PRO A 35 13.29 2.99 6.07
CA PRO A 35 12.01 2.32 5.85
C PRO A 35 11.21 3.00 4.72
N GLY A 36 10.31 2.25 4.07
CA GLY A 36 9.50 2.74 2.96
C GLY A 36 8.35 1.80 2.64
N THR A 37 7.78 1.91 1.43
CA THR A 37 6.65 1.07 1.00
C THR A 37 6.99 -0.42 0.99
N GLY A 38 8.24 -0.80 0.72
CA GLY A 38 8.70 -2.18 0.87
C GLY A 38 8.55 -2.72 2.30
N THR A 39 8.95 -1.93 3.30
CA THR A 39 8.75 -2.29 4.73
C THR A 39 7.27 -2.42 5.06
N ALA A 40 6.44 -1.46 4.60
CA ALA A 40 5.00 -1.49 4.83
C ALA A 40 4.36 -2.74 4.23
N LEU A 41 4.71 -3.10 2.99
CA LEU A 41 4.18 -4.28 2.30
C LEU A 41 4.52 -5.58 3.04
N VAL A 42 5.76 -5.72 3.51
CA VAL A 42 6.17 -6.90 4.30
C VAL A 42 5.34 -7.02 5.59
N ILE A 43 5.12 -5.91 6.29
CA ILE A 43 4.33 -5.89 7.53
C ILE A 43 2.86 -6.21 7.25
N LEU A 44 2.27 -5.56 6.25
CA LEU A 44 0.85 -5.72 5.88
C LEU A 44 0.54 -7.14 5.42
N CYS A 45 1.46 -7.78 4.69
CA CYS A 45 1.27 -9.13 4.15
C CYS A 45 1.73 -10.25 5.09
N ALA A 46 2.24 -9.95 6.28
CA ALA A 46 2.69 -10.95 7.24
C ALA A 46 1.53 -11.86 7.70
N ALA A 47 1.47 -13.09 7.18
CA ALA A 47 0.38 -14.03 7.47
C ALA A 47 0.28 -14.40 8.96
N GLN A 48 1.40 -14.36 9.67
CA GLN A 48 1.44 -14.59 11.11
C GLN A 48 1.44 -13.25 11.84
N ARG A 49 0.34 -12.99 12.58
CA ARG A 49 0.15 -11.73 13.34
C ARG A 49 0.65 -11.78 14.77
N GLU A 50 0.78 -12.99 15.33
CA GLU A 50 1.19 -13.21 16.72
C GLU A 50 2.62 -13.73 16.80
N VAL A 51 3.31 -13.34 17.87
CA VAL A 51 4.70 -13.76 18.15
C VAL A 51 4.73 -15.26 18.49
N ARG A 52 5.58 -16.01 17.81
CA ARG A 52 5.86 -17.43 18.05
C ARG A 52 7.35 -17.73 18.24
N GLY A 53 8.25 -16.83 17.84
CA GLY A 53 9.69 -17.03 18.00
C GLY A 53 10.52 -15.77 17.77
N GLY A 54 11.84 -15.94 17.84
CA GLY A 54 12.78 -14.86 17.57
C GLY A 54 12.67 -14.39 16.11
N GLY A 55 12.66 -13.07 15.91
CA GLY A 55 12.55 -12.43 14.59
C GLY A 55 11.14 -11.96 14.21
N ASP A 56 10.12 -12.30 15.01
CA ASP A 56 8.75 -11.80 14.81
C ASP A 56 8.63 -10.33 15.24
N LEU A 57 7.67 -9.62 14.65
CA LEU A 57 7.32 -8.26 15.06
C LEU A 57 6.50 -8.30 16.34
N GLU A 58 7.15 -8.00 17.47
CA GLU A 58 6.46 -7.81 18.75
C GLU A 58 6.05 -6.34 18.93
N MET A 59 4.74 -6.07 18.90
CA MET A 59 4.20 -4.74 19.12
C MET A 59 3.11 -4.73 20.19
N HIS A 60 3.24 -3.82 21.14
CA HIS A 60 2.35 -3.74 22.31
C HIS A 60 1.19 -2.76 22.15
N TYR A 61 1.26 -1.85 21.19
CA TYR A 61 0.18 -0.91 20.90
C TYR A 61 -0.85 -1.55 19.96
N ARG A 62 -2.13 -1.30 20.25
CA ARG A 62 -3.26 -1.98 19.60
C ARG A 62 -3.28 -1.71 18.11
N GLU A 63 -3.00 -0.49 17.71
CA GLU A 63 -3.03 -0.01 16.34
C GLU A 63 -2.05 -0.80 15.45
N ALA A 64 -0.84 -1.13 15.96
CA ALA A 64 0.09 -2.00 15.22
C ALA A 64 -0.47 -3.40 15.01
N LYS A 65 -1.10 -3.98 16.03
CA LYS A 65 -1.69 -5.33 15.92
C LYS A 65 -2.80 -5.39 14.87
N GLU A 66 -3.47 -4.27 14.60
CA GLU A 66 -4.50 -4.16 13.55
C GLU A 66 -3.90 -3.97 12.14
N VAL A 67 -2.62 -3.57 12.03
CA VAL A 67 -1.88 -3.37 10.78
C VAL A 67 -1.10 -4.62 10.35
N ILE A 68 -0.43 -5.30 11.28
CA ILE A 68 0.37 -6.50 10.97
C ILE A 68 -0.53 -7.56 10.34
N GLY A 69 -0.18 -8.02 9.14
CA GLY A 69 -0.92 -9.04 8.44
C GLY A 69 -2.31 -8.61 7.98
N ARG A 70 -2.64 -7.32 8.00
CA ARG A 70 -3.96 -6.80 7.58
C ARG A 70 -4.32 -7.25 6.16
N TRP A 71 -3.33 -7.36 5.28
CA TRP A 71 -3.45 -7.71 3.86
C TRP A 71 -3.03 -9.15 3.55
N ALA A 72 -2.80 -9.97 4.59
CA ALA A 72 -2.36 -11.35 4.40
C ALA A 72 -3.42 -12.18 3.65
N GLY A 73 -3.05 -12.68 2.46
CA GLY A 73 -3.90 -13.50 1.61
C GLY A 73 -4.77 -12.72 0.63
N ASP A 74 -4.72 -11.39 0.65
CA ASP A 74 -5.47 -10.53 -0.27
C ASP A 74 -4.75 -10.35 -1.62
N ARG A 75 -5.49 -9.85 -2.61
CA ARG A 75 -5.01 -9.47 -3.94
C ARG A 75 -4.40 -8.07 -3.88
N ILE A 76 -3.07 -8.01 -3.93
CA ILE A 76 -2.28 -6.77 -3.85
C ILE A 76 -1.68 -6.45 -5.22
N ALA A 77 -1.72 -5.18 -5.61
CA ALA A 77 -1.09 -4.67 -6.83
C ALA A 77 -0.27 -3.40 -6.53
N ILE A 78 0.66 -3.07 -7.42
CA ILE A 78 1.29 -1.76 -7.45
C ILE A 78 0.83 -1.11 -8.76
N VAL A 79 0.00 -0.08 -8.65
CA VAL A 79 -0.67 0.54 -9.79
C VAL A 79 -0.16 1.96 -9.95
N GLY A 80 0.17 2.33 -11.20
CA GLY A 80 0.68 3.65 -11.50
C GLY A 80 -0.37 4.56 -12.12
N ASP A 81 -0.07 5.86 -12.19
CA ASP A 81 -0.95 6.89 -12.76
C ASP A 81 -1.09 6.79 -14.30
N TYR A 82 -0.30 5.94 -14.96
CA TYR A 82 -0.40 5.63 -16.39
C TYR A 82 -0.92 4.19 -16.63
N ALA A 83 -1.57 3.57 -15.65
CA ALA A 83 -2.14 2.24 -15.83
C ALA A 83 -3.21 2.26 -16.93
N GLU A 84 -3.23 1.24 -17.77
CA GLU A 84 -4.27 1.00 -18.76
C GLU A 84 -5.20 -0.12 -18.26
N LEU A 85 -6.44 -0.17 -18.79
CA LEU A 85 -7.47 -1.11 -18.34
C LEU A 85 -6.98 -2.57 -18.35
N GLU A 86 -6.16 -2.93 -19.34
CA GLU A 86 -5.66 -4.30 -19.56
C GLU A 86 -4.47 -4.69 -18.67
N ASP A 87 -3.92 -3.77 -17.87
CA ASP A 87 -2.79 -4.06 -16.96
C ASP A 87 -3.19 -4.99 -15.79
N LEU A 88 -4.49 -5.06 -15.47
CA LEU A 88 -5.09 -6.02 -14.54
C LEU A 88 -6.32 -6.67 -15.19
N PRO A 89 -6.87 -7.77 -14.64
CA PRO A 89 -8.16 -8.28 -15.07
C PRO A 89 -9.23 -7.18 -15.06
N GLU A 90 -9.99 -7.04 -16.16
CA GLU A 90 -10.92 -5.90 -16.43
C GLU A 90 -11.81 -5.50 -15.24
N HIS A 91 -12.28 -6.46 -14.44
CA HIS A 91 -13.11 -6.22 -13.27
C HIS A 91 -12.44 -5.43 -12.13
N PHE A 92 -11.14 -5.14 -12.24
CA PHE A 92 -10.40 -4.28 -11.33
C PHE A 92 -10.26 -2.83 -11.81
N GLU A 93 -10.55 -2.52 -13.07
CA GLU A 93 -10.52 -1.15 -13.62
C GLU A 93 -9.20 -0.42 -13.31
N ALA A 94 -8.07 -1.01 -13.71
CA ALA A 94 -6.72 -0.58 -13.32
C ALA A 94 -6.43 0.90 -13.63
N ASP A 95 -6.94 1.38 -14.75
CA ASP A 95 -6.86 2.76 -15.25
C ASP A 95 -7.50 3.79 -14.31
N LEU A 96 -8.43 3.37 -13.45
CA LEU A 96 -9.14 4.25 -12.53
C LEU A 96 -8.56 4.26 -11.12
N ILE A 97 -7.80 3.23 -10.74
CA ILE A 97 -7.39 2.99 -9.34
C ILE A 97 -6.58 4.16 -8.78
N TYR A 98 -5.60 4.68 -9.54
CA TYR A 98 -4.71 5.74 -9.05
C TYR A 98 -5.47 7.04 -8.76
N ASP A 99 -6.36 7.43 -9.68
CA ASP A 99 -7.18 8.64 -9.55
C ASP A 99 -8.17 8.54 -8.39
N LEU A 100 -8.79 7.37 -8.21
CA LEU A 100 -9.66 7.10 -7.07
C LEU A 100 -8.91 7.30 -5.76
N CYS A 101 -7.69 6.75 -5.62
CA CYS A 101 -6.87 6.90 -4.41
C CYS A 101 -6.49 8.37 -4.19
N SER A 102 -6.05 9.07 -5.23
CA SER A 102 -5.61 10.47 -5.15
C SER A 102 -6.76 11.43 -4.81
N SER A 103 -7.97 11.16 -5.30
CA SER A 103 -9.15 11.96 -4.98
C SER A 103 -9.57 11.86 -3.50
N VAL A 104 -9.40 10.69 -2.89
CA VAL A 104 -9.67 10.48 -1.46
C VAL A 104 -8.73 11.31 -0.60
N ASP A 105 -7.43 11.35 -0.93
CA ASP A 105 -6.46 12.17 -0.20
C ASP A 105 -6.85 13.66 -0.23
N GLN A 106 -7.23 14.19 -1.39
CA GLN A 106 -7.68 15.59 -1.52
C GLN A 106 -8.92 15.89 -0.68
N ILE A 107 -9.90 14.99 -0.64
CA ILE A 107 -11.10 15.16 0.20
C ILE A 107 -10.71 15.18 1.67
N MET A 108 -9.84 14.27 2.10
CA MET A 108 -9.41 14.16 3.50
C MET A 108 -8.53 15.34 3.95
N GLU A 109 -7.78 15.97 3.03
CA GLU A 109 -7.08 17.23 3.28
C GLU A 109 -8.04 18.41 3.45
N ASN A 110 -9.08 18.49 2.63
CA ASN A 110 -10.06 19.60 2.68
C ASN A 110 -10.98 19.58 3.91
N ILE A 111 -11.02 18.48 4.66
CA ILE A 111 -11.83 18.31 5.88
C ILE A 111 -11.03 18.63 7.16
N LYS A 112 -9.70 18.75 7.07
CA LYS A 112 -8.82 19.10 8.20
C LYS A 112 -8.64 20.60 8.36
#